data_AF-A0A821S9S5-F1
#
_entry.id   AF-A0A821S9S5-F1
#
_cell.length_a   1.000
_cell.length_b   1.000
_cell.length_c   1.000
_cell.angle_alpha   90.00
_cell.angle_beta   90.00
_cell.angle_gamma   90.00
#
_symmetry.space_group_name_H-M   'P 1'
#
loop_
_entity.id
_entity.type
_entity.pdbx_description
1 polymer ?
#
loop_
_entity_poly.entity_id
_entity_poly.type
_entity_poly.pdbx_seq_one_letter_code
_entity_poly.pdbx_strand_id
1 'polypeptide(L)'
;MDAPSTTQVQQVREITRIERIGAHSHIRGLGLNDSLEARNVSQGMVGQLKARRAAGLILEMIKEGKIAGRALLIAGQPGTGKTAIAMGIAQALGSDTPFTAMSGSEIFSLEMSKTEALTQAFRRSIGVRIKEEAEFIEGEVVEIQIDRPATGAGAKIGKMT
;
A
#
# COMPACT_ATOMS: atom_id res chain seq x y z
N MET A 1 38.46 -15.79 10.38
CA MET A 1 37.07 -16.25 10.51
C MET A 1 36.21 -15.05 10.18
N ASP A 2 35.79 -14.97 8.92
CA ASP A 2 35.08 -13.80 8.38
C ASP A 2 33.66 -13.76 8.92
N ALA A 3 33.27 -12.59 9.42
CA ALA A 3 31.91 -12.34 9.89
C ALA A 3 30.93 -12.43 8.70
N PRO A 4 29.76 -13.06 8.88
CA PRO A 4 28.77 -13.14 7.82
C PRO A 4 28.29 -11.72 7.49
N SER A 5 28.35 -11.36 6.20
CA SER A 5 27.77 -10.12 5.70
C SER A 5 26.25 -10.20 5.89
N THR A 6 25.75 -9.48 6.89
CA THR A 6 24.32 -9.20 7.06
C THR A 6 23.81 -8.47 5.83
N THR A 7 23.23 -9.23 4.90
CA THR A 7 22.49 -8.67 3.77
C THR A 7 21.27 -7.98 4.36
N GLN A 8 21.30 -6.66 4.47
CA GLN A 8 20.14 -5.88 4.90
C GLN A 8 19.02 -6.13 3.88
N VAL A 9 18.07 -6.99 4.25
CA VAL A 9 16.86 -7.18 3.48
C VAL A 9 16.12 -5.86 3.53
N GLN A 10 16.04 -5.19 2.38
CA GLN A 10 15.27 -3.98 2.23
C GLN A 10 13.82 -4.33 2.53
N GLN A 11 13.34 -3.99 3.74
CA GLN A 11 11.92 -4.09 4.05
C GLN A 11 11.17 -3.35 2.94
N VAL A 12 10.08 -3.93 2.44
CA VAL A 12 9.13 -3.24 1.58
C VAL A 12 8.34 -2.23 2.44
N ARG A 13 9.06 -1.31 3.07
CA ARG A 13 8.60 0.05 3.16
C ARG A 13 9.19 0.65 1.90
N GLU A 14 8.39 0.73 0.84
CA GLU A 14 8.72 1.64 -0.26
C GLU A 14 9.28 2.89 0.41
N ILE A 15 10.53 3.27 0.06
CA ILE A 15 11.08 4.60 0.36
C ILE A 15 9.90 5.51 0.14
N THR A 16 9.34 6.04 1.23
CA THR A 16 8.03 6.67 1.26
C THR A 16 7.99 7.54 0.02
N ARG A 17 7.32 7.07 -1.04
CA ARG A 17 6.85 7.98 -2.06
C ARG A 17 5.99 8.84 -1.21
N ILE A 18 6.52 10.02 -0.84
CA ILE A 18 5.83 11.04 -0.07
C ILE A 18 4.41 10.92 -0.57
N GLU A 19 3.49 10.48 0.31
CA GLU A 19 2.09 10.26 -0.07
C GLU A 19 1.57 11.65 -0.45
N ARG A 20 1.88 12.05 -1.68
CA ARG A 20 1.55 13.32 -2.25
C ARG A 20 0.06 13.16 -2.43
N ILE A 21 -0.72 13.96 -1.69
CA ILE A 21 -2.18 13.96 -1.65
C ILE A 21 -2.71 13.62 -3.04
N GLY A 22 -3.04 12.34 -3.26
CA GLY A 22 -3.58 11.86 -4.52
C GLY A 22 -5.06 12.20 -4.60
N ALA A 23 -5.64 12.17 -5.80
CA ALA A 23 -7.07 12.45 -6.01
C ALA A 23 -8.02 11.60 -5.15
N HIS A 24 -7.53 10.49 -4.61
CA HIS A 24 -8.28 9.50 -3.84
C HIS A 24 -7.65 9.22 -2.46
N SER A 25 -6.73 10.06 -1.99
CA SER A 25 -6.04 9.93 -0.68
C SER A 25 -6.97 10.07 0.53
N HIS A 26 -8.15 10.67 0.34
CA HIS A 26 -9.17 10.81 1.39
C HIS A 26 -9.95 9.52 1.66
N ILE A 27 -9.83 8.51 0.79
CA ILE A 27 -10.57 7.25 0.89
C ILE A 27 -9.86 6.32 1.86
N ARG A 28 -10.54 5.95 2.94
CA ARG A 28 -10.01 5.06 3.99
C ARG A 28 -10.68 3.69 4.02
N GLY A 29 -11.64 3.44 3.13
CA GLY A 29 -12.39 2.19 3.05
C GLY A 29 -13.71 2.33 2.29
N LEU A 30 -14.51 1.27 2.28
CA LEU A 30 -15.80 1.24 1.57
C LEU A 30 -16.96 1.88 2.36
N GLY A 31 -16.79 2.21 3.64
CA GLY A 31 -17.78 2.87 4.49
C GLY A 31 -19.08 2.07 4.68
N LEU A 32 -18.94 0.77 4.87
CA LEU A 32 -20.05 -0.17 5.12
C LEU A 32 -20.28 -0.34 6.62
N ASN A 33 -21.50 -0.75 7.00
CA ASN A 33 -21.78 -1.25 8.35
C ASN A 33 -21.59 -2.78 8.43
N ASP A 34 -21.83 -3.36 9.61
CA ASP A 34 -21.68 -4.81 9.86
C ASP A 34 -22.66 -5.66 9.03
N SER A 35 -23.76 -5.06 8.56
CA SER A 35 -24.73 -5.70 7.66
C SER A 35 -24.39 -5.53 6.17
N LEU A 36 -23.18 -5.06 5.84
CA LEU A 36 -22.69 -4.78 4.49
C LEU A 36 -23.49 -3.71 3.72
N GLU A 37 -24.22 -2.85 4.44
CA GLU A 37 -24.93 -1.72 3.86
C GLU A 37 -24.06 -0.47 3.85
N ALA A 38 -24.02 0.21 2.71
CA ALA A 38 -23.26 1.42 2.55
C ALA A 38 -23.96 2.60 3.24
N ARG A 39 -23.24 3.31 4.10
CA ARG A 39 -23.70 4.61 4.64
C ARG A 39 -23.58 5.69 3.57
N ASN A 40 -24.50 6.65 3.56
CA ASN A 40 -24.50 7.77 2.60
C ASN A 40 -23.16 8.49 2.50
N VAL A 41 -22.53 8.76 3.64
CA VAL A 41 -21.18 9.33 3.75
C VAL A 41 -20.43 8.55 4.83
N SER A 42 -19.30 7.94 4.48
CA SER A 42 -18.44 7.24 5.45
C SER A 42 -17.08 6.89 4.84
N GLN A 43 -16.01 6.91 5.64
CA GLN A 43 -14.63 6.53 5.25
C GLN A 43 -14.11 7.23 3.98
N GLY A 44 -14.52 8.48 3.75
CA GLY A 44 -14.16 9.25 2.56
C GLY A 44 -14.98 8.94 1.31
N MET A 45 -15.90 7.97 1.38
CA MET A 45 -16.81 7.63 0.28
C MET A 45 -18.17 8.33 0.46
N VAL A 46 -18.72 8.80 -0.66
CA VAL A 46 -20.05 9.44 -0.73
C VAL A 46 -20.88 8.78 -1.82
N GLY A 47 -22.14 8.44 -1.50
CA GLY A 47 -23.06 7.84 -2.47
C GLY A 47 -22.60 6.46 -2.96
N GLN A 48 -22.90 6.14 -4.23
CA GLN A 48 -22.61 4.84 -4.87
C GLN A 48 -23.01 3.62 -4.02
N LEU A 49 -24.18 3.69 -3.38
CA LEU A 49 -24.63 2.72 -2.37
C LEU A 49 -24.63 1.28 -2.90
N LYS A 50 -25.20 1.07 -4.09
CA LYS A 50 -25.27 -0.25 -4.73
C LYS A 50 -23.89 -0.80 -5.06
N ALA A 51 -23.02 0.03 -5.62
CA ALA A 51 -21.67 -0.37 -6.01
C ALA A 51 -20.77 -0.66 -4.80
N ARG A 52 -20.88 0.15 -3.73
CA ARG A 52 -20.15 -0.07 -2.47
C ARG A 52 -20.63 -1.32 -1.74
N ARG A 53 -21.94 -1.59 -1.71
CA ARG A 53 -22.49 -2.84 -1.17
C ARG A 53 -22.00 -4.05 -1.95
N ALA A 54 -22.01 -3.99 -3.28
CA ALA A 54 -21.47 -5.06 -4.12
C ALA A 54 -19.96 -5.28 -3.88
N ALA A 55 -19.19 -4.19 -3.78
CA ALA A 55 -17.77 -4.25 -3.43
C ALA A 55 -17.53 -4.87 -2.04
N GLY A 56 -18.41 -4.60 -1.06
CA GLY A 56 -18.38 -5.22 0.26
C GLY A 56 -18.59 -6.72 0.24
N LEU A 57 -19.55 -7.21 -0.53
CA LEU A 57 -19.77 -8.64 -0.71
C LEU A 57 -18.54 -9.32 -1.34
N ILE A 58 -17.93 -8.67 -2.34
CA ILE A 58 -16.71 -9.17 -2.97
C ILE A 58 -15.55 -9.19 -1.98
N LEU A 59 -15.41 -8.15 -1.16
CA LEU A 59 -14.40 -8.07 -0.12
C LEU A 59 -14.51 -9.24 0.87
N GLU A 60 -15.72 -9.57 1.33
CA GLU A 60 -15.94 -10.71 2.22
C GLU A 60 -15.64 -12.04 1.51
N MET A 61 -16.06 -12.21 0.25
CA MET A 61 -15.70 -13.42 -0.53
C MET A 61 -14.18 -13.59 -0.71
N ILE A 62 -13.43 -12.48 -0.81
CA ILE A 62 -11.97 -12.49 -0.87
C ILE A 62 -11.39 -12.92 0.48
N LYS A 63 -11.85 -12.33 1.60
CA LYS A 63 -11.39 -12.67 2.95
C LYS A 63 -11.67 -14.12 3.32
N GLU A 64 -12.82 -14.64 2.91
CA GLU A 64 -13.19 -16.05 3.10
C GLU A 64 -12.45 -17.01 2.15
N GLY A 65 -11.71 -16.50 1.16
CA GLY A 65 -10.99 -17.32 0.18
C GLY A 65 -11.90 -18.10 -0.79
N LYS A 66 -13.20 -17.76 -0.88
CA LYS A 66 -14.17 -18.43 -1.76
C LYS A 66 -13.97 -18.09 -3.24
N ILE A 67 -13.20 -17.04 -3.53
CA ILE A 67 -12.88 -16.60 -4.89
C ILE A 67 -11.37 -16.61 -5.09
N ALA A 68 -10.89 -17.40 -6.06
CA ALA A 68 -9.53 -17.37 -6.56
C ALA A 68 -9.54 -17.30 -8.09
N GLY A 69 -8.59 -16.56 -8.68
CA GLY A 69 -8.42 -16.47 -10.13
C GLY A 69 -9.53 -15.75 -10.91
N ARG A 70 -10.36 -14.93 -10.24
CA ARG A 70 -11.40 -14.12 -10.89
C ARG A 70 -11.01 -12.66 -10.96
N ALA A 71 -11.35 -12.01 -12.06
CA ALA A 71 -11.19 -10.56 -12.24
C ALA A 71 -12.49 -9.82 -11.90
N LEU A 72 -12.36 -8.64 -11.29
CA LEU A 72 -13.46 -7.72 -11.06
C LEU A 72 -13.43 -6.59 -12.08
N LEU A 73 -14.52 -6.44 -12.84
CA LEU A 73 -14.70 -5.33 -13.78
C LEU A 73 -15.71 -4.31 -13.21
N ILE A 74 -15.28 -3.06 -13.07
CA ILE A 74 -16.14 -1.94 -12.65
C ILE A 74 -16.39 -1.05 -13.87
N ALA A 75 -17.64 -1.01 -14.35
CA ALA A 75 -18.05 -0.23 -15.50
C ALA A 75 -18.98 0.94 -15.11
N GLY A 76 -18.94 2.02 -15.88
CA GLY A 76 -19.77 3.21 -15.67
C GLY A 76 -19.18 4.45 -16.32
N GLN A 77 -19.96 5.54 -16.36
CA GLN A 77 -19.56 6.81 -16.96
C GLN A 77 -18.28 7.40 -16.30
N PRO A 78 -17.51 8.26 -17.00
CA PRO A 78 -16.41 9.00 -16.39
C PRO A 78 -16.89 9.79 -15.16
N GLY A 79 -16.02 9.92 -14.13
CA GLY A 79 -16.34 10.69 -12.92
C GLY A 79 -17.24 9.98 -11.88
N THR A 80 -17.72 8.76 -12.12
CA THR A 80 -18.63 8.06 -11.18
C THR A 80 -17.93 7.35 -10.00
N GLY A 81 -16.63 7.54 -9.79
CA GLY A 81 -15.91 6.98 -8.65
C GLY A 81 -15.47 5.51 -8.80
N LYS A 82 -15.28 5.01 -10.03
CA LYS A 82 -14.80 3.64 -10.27
C LYS A 82 -13.44 3.37 -9.60
N THR A 83 -12.46 4.24 -9.84
CA THR A 83 -11.13 4.18 -9.23
C THR A 83 -11.20 4.38 -7.71
N ALA A 84 -12.13 5.23 -7.24
CA ALA A 84 -12.37 5.45 -5.82
C ALA A 84 -12.87 4.17 -5.12
N ILE A 85 -13.77 3.41 -5.74
CA ILE A 85 -14.24 2.13 -5.21
C ILE A 85 -13.10 1.10 -5.17
N ALA A 86 -12.27 1.02 -6.22
CA ALA A 86 -11.11 0.13 -6.23
C ALA A 86 -10.12 0.46 -5.10
N MET A 87 -9.85 1.75 -4.86
CA MET A 87 -9.05 2.22 -3.72
C MET A 87 -9.72 1.84 -2.39
N GLY A 88 -11.04 1.99 -2.30
CA GLY A 88 -11.80 1.62 -1.10
C GLY A 88 -11.71 0.14 -0.76
N ILE A 89 -11.75 -0.74 -1.78
CA ILE A 89 -11.47 -2.19 -1.61
C ILE A 89 -10.04 -2.39 -1.13
N ALA A 90 -9.09 -1.70 -1.79
CA ALA A 90 -7.69 -1.50 -1.40
C ALA A 90 -7.49 -1.40 0.12
N GLN A 91 -8.00 -0.30 0.64
CA GLN A 91 -7.86 0.11 2.03
C GLN A 91 -8.64 -0.81 2.99
N ALA A 92 -9.74 -1.41 2.54
CA ALA A 92 -10.55 -2.31 3.35
C ALA A 92 -9.98 -3.74 3.49
N LEU A 93 -9.07 -4.16 2.59
CA LEU A 93 -8.32 -5.42 2.74
C LEU A 93 -7.24 -5.31 3.84
N GLY A 94 -6.72 -4.11 4.07
CA GLY A 94 -5.76 -3.80 5.12
C GLY A 94 -4.54 -3.06 4.60
N SER A 95 -3.90 -2.27 5.46
CA SER A 95 -2.70 -1.47 5.15
C SER A 95 -1.53 -2.31 4.62
N ASP A 96 -1.49 -3.58 5.00
CA ASP A 96 -0.40 -4.48 4.65
C ASP A 96 -0.62 -5.21 3.33
N THR A 97 -1.79 -5.03 2.70
CA THR A 97 -2.11 -5.65 1.43
C THR A 97 -1.55 -4.78 0.31
N PRO A 98 -0.60 -5.27 -0.52
CA PRO A 98 -0.04 -4.47 -1.60
C PRO A 98 -1.11 -4.13 -2.63
N PHE A 99 -1.10 -2.88 -3.08
CA PHE A 99 -2.01 -2.38 -4.10
C PHE A 99 -1.22 -1.64 -5.17
N THR A 100 -1.31 -2.11 -6.42
CA THR A 100 -0.69 -1.45 -7.57
C THR A 100 -1.76 -0.88 -8.48
N ALA A 101 -1.77 0.43 -8.66
CA ALA A 101 -2.53 1.07 -9.72
C ALA A 101 -1.66 1.18 -10.98
N MET A 102 -2.21 0.79 -12.13
CA MET A 102 -1.54 0.87 -13.43
C MET A 102 -2.53 1.37 -14.47
N SER A 103 -2.09 2.32 -15.29
CA SER A 103 -2.84 2.74 -16.48
C SER A 103 -2.60 1.77 -17.63
N GLY A 104 -3.61 1.48 -18.44
CA GLY A 104 -3.44 0.63 -19.63
C GLY A 104 -2.42 1.17 -20.63
N SER A 105 -2.24 2.49 -20.68
CA SER A 105 -1.23 3.15 -21.51
C SER A 105 0.21 2.88 -21.05
N GLU A 106 0.42 2.60 -19.75
CA GLU A 106 1.74 2.31 -19.19
C GLU A 106 2.29 0.95 -19.64
N ILE A 107 1.43 0.06 -20.14
CA ILE A 107 1.82 -1.26 -20.66
C ILE A 107 2.55 -1.14 -22.01
N PHE A 108 2.28 -0.06 -22.75
CA PHE A 108 2.88 0.17 -24.06
C PHE A 108 4.14 1.03 -23.90
N SER A 109 5.30 0.39 -23.90
CA SER A 109 6.61 1.06 -23.82
C SER A 109 7.53 0.60 -24.95
N LEU A 110 8.47 1.47 -25.34
CA LEU A 110 9.58 1.12 -26.22
C LEU A 110 10.73 0.44 -25.45
N GLU A 111 10.83 0.67 -24.14
CA GLU A 111 11.92 0.18 -23.30
C GLU A 111 11.71 -1.27 -22.83
N MET A 112 10.45 -1.73 -22.77
CA MET A 112 10.12 -3.06 -22.29
C MET A 112 8.94 -3.69 -23.04
N SER A 113 8.91 -5.02 -23.08
CA SER A 113 7.80 -5.75 -23.69
C SER A 113 6.52 -5.64 -22.86
N LYS A 114 5.36 -5.73 -23.52
CA LYS A 114 4.04 -5.75 -22.87
C LYS A 114 3.93 -6.85 -21.81
N THR A 115 4.51 -8.02 -22.07
CA THR A 115 4.53 -9.17 -21.15
C THR A 115 5.36 -8.87 -19.91
N GLU A 116 6.52 -8.22 -20.08
CA GLU A 116 7.38 -7.83 -18.96
C GLU A 116 6.70 -6.76 -18.09
N ALA A 117 6.07 -5.75 -18.71
CA ALA A 117 5.32 -4.72 -18.00
C ALA A 117 4.21 -5.32 -17.12
N LEU A 118 3.42 -6.27 -17.67
CA LEU A 118 2.39 -6.99 -16.93
C LEU A 118 2.99 -7.87 -15.83
N THR A 119 4.08 -8.58 -16.11
CA THR A 119 4.75 -9.45 -15.14
C THR A 119 5.23 -8.64 -13.93
N GLN A 120 5.82 -7.47 -14.17
CA GLN A 120 6.23 -6.55 -13.11
C GLN A 120 5.03 -6.02 -12.32
N ALA A 121 3.92 -5.67 -12.99
CA ALA A 121 2.69 -5.23 -12.32
C ALA A 121 2.15 -6.28 -11.35
N PHE A 122 2.11 -7.55 -11.78
CA PHE A 122 1.69 -8.67 -10.93
C PHE A 122 2.66 -8.89 -9.77
N ARG A 123 3.97 -8.88 -10.01
CA ARG A 123 4.97 -9.04 -8.94
C ARG A 123 4.88 -7.95 -7.89
N ARG A 124 4.66 -6.69 -8.29
CA ARG A 124 4.47 -5.56 -7.35
C ARG A 124 3.19 -5.70 -6.51
N SER A 125 2.17 -6.38 -7.04
CA SER A 125 0.89 -6.59 -6.37
C SER A 125 0.86 -7.83 -5.47
N ILE A 126 1.97 -8.58 -5.37
CA ILE A 126 2.07 -9.79 -4.55
C ILE A 126 3.08 -9.53 -3.42
N GLY A 127 2.60 -9.58 -2.18
CA GLY A 127 3.40 -9.35 -0.99
C GLY A 127 3.72 -10.67 -0.30
N VAL A 128 4.99 -10.87 0.05
CA VAL A 128 5.44 -12.01 0.86
C VAL A 128 5.80 -11.48 2.25
N ARG A 129 5.10 -11.96 3.28
CA ARG A 129 5.39 -11.60 4.67
C ARG A 129 6.31 -12.65 5.29
N ILE A 130 7.51 -12.22 5.66
CA ILE A 130 8.50 -13.02 6.38
C ILE A 130 8.52 -12.52 7.82
N LYS A 131 8.38 -13.44 8.78
CA LYS A 131 8.54 -13.13 10.21
C LYS A 131 9.97 -13.49 10.62
N GLU A 132 10.64 -12.58 11.30
CA GLU A 132 11.98 -12.74 11.82
C GLU A 132 12.01 -12.24 13.27
N GLU A 133 12.84 -12.87 14.11
CA GLU A 133 13.10 -12.43 15.47
C GLU A 133 14.27 -11.45 15.46
N ALA A 134 14.07 -10.26 16.03
CA ALA A 134 15.11 -9.25 16.15
C ALA A 134 15.08 -8.64 17.55
N GLU A 135 16.26 -8.37 18.10
CA GLU A 135 16.41 -7.68 19.37
C GLU A 135 16.27 -6.17 19.15
N PHE A 136 15.34 -5.55 19.88
CA PHE A 136 15.10 -4.11 19.85
C PHE A 136 15.45 -3.49 21.20
N ILE A 137 16.02 -2.29 21.17
CA ILE A 137 16.24 -1.47 22.36
C ILE A 137 15.09 -0.47 22.45
N GLU A 138 14.27 -0.58 23.50
CA GLU A 138 13.21 0.37 23.81
C GLU A 138 13.57 1.15 25.08
N GLY A 139 13.39 2.47 25.05
CA GLY A 139 13.72 3.35 26.17
C GLY A 139 13.30 4.80 25.93
N GLU A 140 13.24 5.59 27.00
CA GLU A 140 13.04 7.03 26.92
C GLU A 140 14.35 7.69 26.44
N VAL A 141 14.24 8.60 25.46
CA VAL A 141 15.38 9.39 25.00
C VAL A 141 15.62 10.50 26.02
N VAL A 142 16.75 10.45 26.73
CA VAL A 142 17.10 11.48 27.72
C VAL A 142 17.92 12.58 27.06
N GLU A 143 18.94 12.21 26.27
CA GLU A 143 19.78 13.18 25.57
C GLU A 143 20.27 12.66 24.20
N ILE A 144 20.23 13.54 23.19
CA ILE A 144 20.84 13.30 21.88
C ILE A 144 21.94 14.33 21.66
N GLN A 145 23.20 13.89 21.66
CA GLN A 145 24.33 14.73 21.26
C GLN A 145 24.76 14.38 19.83
N ILE A 146 24.86 15.39 18.97
CA ILE A 146 25.31 15.25 17.58
C ILE A 146 26.58 16.06 17.41
N ASP A 147 27.71 15.38 17.23
CA ASP A 147 28.96 16.05 16.94
C ASP A 147 29.01 16.39 15.44
N ARG A 148 29.07 17.70 15.14
CA ARG A 148 29.34 18.19 13.79
C ARG A 148 30.82 18.54 13.66
N PRO A 149 31.55 17.94 12.69
CA PRO A 149 32.92 18.37 12.41
C PRO A 149 32.92 19.81 11.87
N ALA A 150 33.88 20.62 12.34
CA ALA A 150 34.00 22.05 12.08
C ALA A 150 34.08 22.44 10.59
N THR A 151 34.41 21.49 9.72
CA THR A 151 34.54 21.68 8.27
C THR A 151 33.24 21.46 7.49
N GLY A 152 32.14 21.08 8.14
CA GLY A 152 30.84 20.86 7.49
C GLY A 152 30.76 19.61 6.59
N ALA A 153 31.88 18.92 6.35
CA ALA A 153 31.97 17.69 5.57
C ALA A 153 32.50 16.54 6.45
N GLY A 154 31.62 15.61 6.81
CA GLY A 154 31.95 14.40 7.58
C GLY A 154 30.72 13.66 8.08
N ALA A 155 30.88 12.38 8.42
CA ALA A 155 29.82 11.57 8.99
C ALA A 155 29.38 12.16 10.34
N LYS A 156 28.09 12.49 10.48
CA LYS A 156 27.51 12.94 11.74
C LYS A 156 27.40 11.74 12.66
N ILE A 157 28.27 11.66 13.65
CA ILE A 157 28.21 10.64 14.69
C ILE A 157 27.61 11.30 15.93
N GLY A 158 26.64 10.64 16.55
CA GLY A 158 25.99 11.12 17.75
C GLY A 158 25.92 10.03 18.82
N LYS A 159 25.93 10.43 20.08
CA LYS A 159 25.67 9.55 21.22
C LYS A 159 24.25 9.80 21.71
N MET A 160 23.55 8.72 22.00
CA MET A 160 22.23 8.73 22.61
C MET A 160 22.39 8.08 23.99
N THR A 161 21.99 8.78 25.04
CA THR A 161 22.03 8.27 26.43
C THR A 161 20.62 8.23 27.00
#